data_AF-F2C9N9-F1
#
_entry.id   AF-F2C9N9-F1
#
_cell.length_a   1.000
_cell.length_b   1.000
_cell.length_c   1.000
_cell.angle_alpha   90.00
_cell.angle_beta   90.00
_cell.angle_gamma   90.00
#
_symmetry.space_group_name_H-M   'P 1'
#
loop_
_entity.id
_entity.type
_entity.pdbx_description
1 polymer ?
#
loop_
_entity_poly.entity_id
_entity_poly.type
_entity_poly.pdbx_seq_one_letter_code
_entity_poly.pdbx_strand_id
1 'polypeptide(L)'
;MHDTTEEKVLEVSEEQLTRAERSEQKITKPEPTPYFLTLWCSLAIGLLSVVNPFLTNLATNLQSQNLYAGWAMTQGQVPYSQIYGTSGLLYYLMAWTSSLAFGQLLWMVFQTLALWLAGLFLHKTLVLLQPKQDLSRSLLLLFYLLVFALGFGGLYSNIFVLPFIFWDLSFLVRYLQDSIKDEKFIVYGAFGALAFMIDPVSSLVFYSLTALVLLVYNIATKRAAQGFYQLLAGLFGFSVIFYPIGYFTVANQTFGQAISQVTYAWDSISLIGSHSISNLVYYGLLTVGLGFISALGVNLFSREKGQATSLRVLRFIGLLGLFITVFAAFILPDQGSYQLLPALPFAMILFALWFNKGKQQAPGRHRRDRRRPTMWTSYLSGQFFLPLVAIFYLIGYPLVNEYILSSGVSAERSEAAQYIKEKTKDGDTIYAWDNSASLYQKSGRLSAVSLLSPTLYVGTAENRLGLQNGLENSQPKYILVNNDVKLLSDVKQLISKNYKESDLKLDHFKLYQLK
;
A
#
# COMPACT_ATOMS: atom_id res chain seq x y z
N MET A 1 -43.18 -53.28 -39.20
CA MET A 1 -43.03 -53.25 -37.74
C MET A 1 -41.82 -52.36 -37.48
N HIS A 2 -42.08 -51.05 -37.39
CA HIS A 2 -41.04 -50.01 -37.38
C HIS A 2 -40.44 -49.86 -35.99
N ASP A 3 -39.15 -49.55 -35.98
CA ASP A 3 -38.22 -49.55 -34.87
C ASP A 3 -38.56 -48.48 -33.81
N THR A 4 -39.39 -48.85 -32.83
CA THR A 4 -39.73 -48.01 -31.66
C THR A 4 -38.59 -47.93 -30.63
N THR A 5 -37.48 -48.60 -30.89
CA THR A 5 -36.35 -48.72 -29.95
C THR A 5 -35.35 -47.59 -30.11
N GLU A 6 -35.08 -47.15 -31.34
CA GLU A 6 -34.17 -46.02 -31.61
C GLU A 6 -34.76 -44.68 -31.15
N GLU A 7 -36.06 -44.46 -31.34
CA GLU A 7 -36.72 -43.19 -30.98
C GLU A 7 -36.72 -42.97 -29.46
N LYS A 8 -36.97 -44.02 -28.66
CA LYS A 8 -36.85 -43.97 -27.19
C LYS A 8 -35.43 -43.78 -26.69
N VAL A 9 -34.43 -44.30 -27.40
CA VAL A 9 -33.01 -44.14 -27.02
C VAL A 9 -32.53 -42.72 -27.31
N LEU A 10 -32.99 -42.11 -28.41
CA LEU A 10 -32.75 -40.71 -28.73
C LEU A 10 -33.42 -39.75 -27.74
N GLU A 11 -34.68 -39.99 -27.37
CA GLU A 11 -35.40 -39.18 -26.38
C GLU A 11 -34.75 -39.23 -24.99
N VAL A 12 -34.33 -40.42 -24.54
CA VAL A 12 -33.61 -40.58 -23.26
C VAL A 12 -32.22 -39.95 -23.31
N SER A 13 -31.56 -39.95 -24.47
CA SER A 13 -30.25 -39.32 -24.67
C SER A 13 -30.36 -37.79 -24.67
N GLU A 14 -31.38 -37.21 -25.32
CA GLU A 14 -31.63 -35.77 -25.32
C GLU A 14 -32.13 -35.25 -23.96
N GLU A 15 -32.97 -36.01 -23.25
CA GLU A 15 -33.34 -35.69 -21.86
C GLU A 15 -32.13 -35.79 -20.91
N GLN A 16 -31.22 -36.74 -21.12
CA GLN A 16 -29.99 -36.83 -20.34
C GLN A 16 -29.00 -35.73 -20.70
N LEU A 17 -28.91 -35.32 -21.98
CA LEU A 17 -28.12 -34.17 -22.40
C LEU A 17 -28.68 -32.87 -21.83
N THR A 18 -29.98 -32.63 -21.93
CA THR A 18 -30.62 -31.42 -21.36
C THR A 18 -30.61 -31.41 -19.83
N ARG A 19 -30.62 -32.58 -19.18
CA ARG A 19 -30.42 -32.70 -17.72
C ARG A 19 -28.96 -32.52 -17.32
N ALA A 20 -28.01 -32.97 -18.14
CA ALA A 20 -26.57 -32.72 -17.96
C ALA A 20 -26.25 -31.23 -18.17
N GLU A 21 -26.79 -30.61 -19.21
CA GLU A 21 -26.69 -29.17 -19.48
C GLU A 21 -27.39 -28.33 -18.39
N ARG A 22 -28.55 -28.76 -17.88
CA ARG A 22 -29.17 -28.15 -16.67
C ARG A 22 -28.36 -28.37 -15.40
N SER A 23 -27.59 -29.46 -15.30
CA SER A 23 -26.74 -29.74 -14.14
C SER A 23 -25.42 -28.97 -14.17
N GLU A 24 -24.88 -28.67 -15.36
CA GLU A 24 -23.75 -27.76 -15.56
C GLU A 24 -24.18 -26.29 -15.46
N GLN A 25 -25.41 -25.94 -15.84
CA GLN A 25 -26.06 -24.66 -15.55
C GLN A 25 -26.77 -24.65 -14.19
N LYS A 26 -26.18 -25.29 -13.17
CA LYS A 26 -26.55 -24.93 -11.79
C LYS A 26 -26.04 -23.52 -11.55
N ILE A 27 -26.88 -22.53 -11.86
CA ILE A 27 -26.70 -21.12 -11.52
C ILE A 27 -26.43 -21.09 -10.01
N THR A 28 -25.15 -21.09 -9.65
CA THR A 28 -24.70 -20.85 -8.28
C THR A 28 -25.32 -19.52 -7.88
N LYS A 29 -26.23 -19.54 -6.89
CA LYS A 29 -26.80 -18.32 -6.32
C LYS A 29 -25.67 -17.31 -6.12
N PRO A 30 -25.83 -16.05 -6.57
CA PRO A 30 -24.79 -15.04 -6.40
C PRO A 30 -24.44 -14.97 -4.92
N GLU A 31 -23.16 -15.16 -4.60
CA GLU A 31 -22.70 -15.10 -3.22
C GLU A 31 -23.04 -13.72 -2.65
N PRO A 32 -23.74 -13.63 -1.50
CA PRO A 32 -24.12 -12.33 -0.95
C PRO A 32 -22.86 -11.57 -0.54
N THR A 33 -22.75 -10.34 -1.02
CA THR A 33 -21.60 -9.47 -0.75
C THR A 33 -21.54 -9.20 0.77
N PRO A 34 -20.41 -9.44 1.45
CA PRO A 34 -20.32 -9.38 2.91
C PRO A 34 -20.11 -7.93 3.40
N TYR A 35 -21.05 -7.03 3.09
CA TYR A 35 -20.97 -5.60 3.41
C TYR A 35 -20.70 -5.30 4.89
N PHE A 36 -21.36 -6.05 5.78
CA PHE A 36 -21.21 -5.89 7.22
C PHE A 36 -19.80 -6.28 7.67
N LEU A 37 -19.31 -7.44 7.23
CA LEU A 37 -17.97 -7.92 7.58
C LEU A 37 -16.89 -6.95 7.10
N THR A 38 -16.96 -6.50 5.84
CA THR A 38 -15.99 -5.55 5.30
C THR A 38 -16.02 -4.24 6.06
N LEU A 39 -17.21 -3.72 6.38
CA LEU A 39 -17.36 -2.46 7.10
C LEU A 39 -16.79 -2.57 8.52
N TRP A 40 -17.11 -3.63 9.27
CA TRP A 40 -16.59 -3.83 10.63
C TRP A 40 -15.08 -3.97 10.69
N CYS A 41 -14.48 -4.78 9.81
CA CYS A 41 -13.01 -4.88 9.75
C CYS A 41 -12.37 -3.53 9.41
N SER A 42 -12.96 -2.78 8.49
CA SER A 42 -12.46 -1.45 8.08
C SER A 42 -12.60 -0.40 9.18
N LEU A 43 -13.69 -0.44 9.96
CA LEU A 43 -13.89 0.41 11.13
C LEU A 43 -12.90 0.07 12.24
N ALA A 44 -12.73 -1.22 12.54
CA ALA A 44 -11.79 -1.67 13.57
C ALA A 44 -10.35 -1.21 13.26
N ILE A 45 -9.90 -1.36 12.00
CA ILE A 45 -8.57 -0.89 11.57
C ILE A 45 -8.50 0.64 11.57
N GLY A 46 -9.57 1.33 11.15
CA GLY A 46 -9.65 2.79 11.18
C GLY A 46 -9.47 3.38 12.58
N LEU A 47 -10.12 2.79 13.59
CA LEU A 47 -10.05 3.23 14.99
C LEU A 47 -8.67 3.03 15.63
N LEU A 48 -7.89 2.06 15.12
CA LEU A 48 -6.52 1.78 15.54
C LEU A 48 -5.47 2.59 14.74
N SER A 49 -5.90 3.62 14.01
CA SER A 49 -4.99 4.54 13.34
C SER A 49 -4.28 5.47 14.33
N VAL A 50 -3.05 5.89 14.03
CA VAL A 50 -2.29 6.88 14.81
C VAL A 50 -2.90 8.29 14.78
N VAL A 51 -3.88 8.51 13.92
CA VAL A 51 -4.76 9.69 13.96
C VAL A 51 -5.51 9.78 15.29
N ASN A 52 -5.80 8.63 15.90
CA ASN A 52 -6.39 8.59 17.22
C ASN A 52 -5.40 9.21 18.22
N PRO A 53 -5.78 10.26 18.99
CA PRO A 53 -4.89 10.92 19.93
C PRO A 53 -4.23 9.99 20.95
N PHE A 54 -4.88 8.87 21.29
CA PHE A 54 -4.33 7.86 22.20
C PHE A 54 -3.19 7.02 21.57
N LEU A 55 -3.08 7.01 20.25
CA LEU A 55 -2.12 6.22 19.47
C LEU A 55 -1.13 7.09 18.69
N THR A 56 -1.28 8.41 18.69
CA THR A 56 -0.44 9.32 17.89
C THR A 56 1.05 9.24 18.20
N ASN A 57 1.41 8.95 19.45
CA ASN A 57 2.81 8.76 19.82
C ASN A 57 3.44 7.51 19.19
N LEU A 58 2.63 6.55 18.73
CA LEU A 58 3.10 5.36 18.00
C LEU A 58 3.37 5.63 16.51
N ALA A 59 3.15 6.86 16.04
CA ALA A 59 3.32 7.20 14.64
C ALA A 59 4.78 7.02 14.21
N THR A 60 4.97 6.29 13.11
CA THR A 60 6.28 6.19 12.45
C THR A 60 6.71 7.56 11.89
N ASN A 61 7.97 7.68 11.50
CA ASN A 61 8.48 8.89 10.86
C ASN A 61 7.59 9.33 9.68
N LEU A 62 7.31 8.41 8.74
CA LEU A 62 6.44 8.67 7.59
C LEU A 62 5.03 9.09 8.01
N GLN A 63 4.41 8.39 8.97
CA GLN A 63 3.07 8.75 9.46
C GLN A 63 3.03 10.15 10.09
N SER A 64 4.03 10.48 10.91
CA SER A 64 4.12 11.82 11.54
C SER A 64 4.34 12.92 10.51
N GLN A 65 5.07 12.64 9.41
CA GLN A 65 5.22 13.56 8.29
C GLN A 65 3.94 13.74 7.50
N ASN A 66 3.17 12.67 7.28
CA ASN A 66 1.87 12.75 6.63
C ASN A 66 0.85 13.56 7.44
N LEU A 67 0.86 13.40 8.77
CA LEU A 67 0.07 14.24 9.66
C LEU A 67 0.52 15.70 9.55
N TYR A 68 1.83 15.97 9.65
CA TYR A 68 2.39 17.31 9.50
C TYR A 68 1.99 17.95 8.18
N ALA A 69 2.10 17.23 7.05
CA ALA A 69 1.80 17.75 5.73
C ALA A 69 0.38 18.32 5.65
N GLY A 70 -0.61 17.58 6.16
CA GLY A 70 -2.00 18.04 6.22
C GLY A 70 -2.13 19.36 6.96
N TRP A 71 -1.57 19.43 8.17
CA TRP A 71 -1.59 20.64 9.00
C TRP A 71 -0.83 21.81 8.35
N ALA A 72 0.37 21.58 7.82
CA ALA A 72 1.20 22.60 7.19
C ALA A 72 0.52 23.22 5.95
N MET A 73 -0.23 22.42 5.17
CA MET A 73 -1.02 22.94 4.06
C MET A 73 -2.16 23.85 4.50
N THR A 74 -2.74 23.65 5.70
CA THR A 74 -3.72 24.62 6.26
C THR A 74 -3.07 25.96 6.62
N GLN A 75 -1.75 25.98 6.81
CA GLN A 75 -0.94 27.17 7.05
C GLN A 75 -0.39 27.80 5.76
N GLY A 76 -0.86 27.34 4.59
CA GLY A 76 -0.47 27.90 3.29
C GLY A 76 0.77 27.27 2.65
N GLN A 77 1.31 26.18 3.21
CA GLN A 77 2.41 25.44 2.57
C GLN A 77 1.90 24.66 1.35
N VAL A 78 2.74 24.52 0.33
CA VAL A 78 2.39 23.83 -0.92
C VAL A 78 3.13 22.48 -0.99
N PRO A 79 2.43 21.38 -1.34
CA PRO A 79 3.08 20.08 -1.49
C PRO A 79 4.15 20.11 -2.59
N TYR A 80 5.19 19.30 -2.42
CA TYR A 80 6.37 19.18 -3.28
C TYR A 80 7.32 20.39 -3.29
N SER A 81 6.88 21.59 -2.89
CA SER A 81 7.78 22.73 -2.72
C SER A 81 8.31 22.77 -1.29
N GLN A 82 7.43 23.06 -0.32
CA GLN A 82 7.82 23.19 1.09
C GLN A 82 7.54 21.94 1.92
N ILE A 83 6.88 20.95 1.34
CA ILE A 83 6.63 19.65 1.96
C ILE A 83 7.17 18.60 1.00
N TYR A 84 8.26 17.95 1.37
CA TYR A 84 8.80 16.84 0.59
C TYR A 84 7.94 15.59 0.79
N GLY A 85 7.58 14.91 -0.29
CA GLY A 85 7.13 13.53 -0.21
C GLY A 85 6.71 12.92 -1.54
N THR A 86 6.62 11.59 -1.52
CA THR A 86 6.52 10.77 -2.74
C THR A 86 5.08 10.39 -3.09
N SER A 87 4.12 10.78 -2.25
CA SER A 87 2.70 10.48 -2.46
C SER A 87 2.12 11.35 -3.58
N GLY A 88 1.01 10.92 -4.17
CA GLY A 88 0.37 11.67 -5.25
C GLY A 88 -0.45 12.86 -4.74
N LEU A 89 -0.85 13.74 -5.65
CA LEU A 89 -1.53 14.99 -5.28
C LEU A 89 -2.88 14.78 -4.58
N LEU A 90 -3.67 13.77 -4.98
CA LEU A 90 -4.94 13.44 -4.32
C LEU A 90 -4.71 12.98 -2.87
N TYR A 91 -3.58 12.33 -2.58
CA TYR A 91 -3.22 12.00 -1.21
C TYR A 91 -3.01 13.26 -0.37
N TYR A 92 -2.28 14.25 -0.89
CA TYR A 92 -2.12 15.54 -0.21
C TYR A 92 -3.43 16.33 -0.12
N LEU A 93 -4.31 16.21 -1.11
CA LEU A 93 -5.66 16.80 -1.04
C LEU A 93 -6.47 16.16 0.10
N MET A 94 -6.41 14.83 0.27
CA MET A 94 -7.01 14.15 1.43
C MET A 94 -6.39 14.62 2.75
N ALA A 95 -5.06 14.78 2.79
CA ALA A 95 -4.35 15.27 3.97
C ALA A 95 -4.79 16.69 4.37
N TRP A 96 -4.84 17.60 3.39
CA TRP A 96 -5.27 18.98 3.59
C TRP A 96 -6.73 19.05 4.02
N THR A 97 -7.65 18.41 3.28
CA THR A 97 -9.08 18.39 3.63
C THR A 97 -9.33 17.80 5.01
N SER A 98 -8.59 16.76 5.39
CA SER A 98 -8.68 16.21 6.74
C SER A 98 -8.24 17.18 7.83
N SER A 99 -7.35 18.11 7.53
CA SER A 99 -6.84 19.06 8.51
C SER A 99 -7.74 20.30 8.65
N LEU A 100 -8.72 20.49 7.76
CA LEU A 100 -9.66 21.62 7.78
C LEU A 100 -10.89 21.37 8.68
N ALA A 101 -11.43 20.15 8.70
CA ALA A 101 -12.70 19.83 9.34
C ALA A 101 -12.57 18.67 10.33
N PHE A 102 -13.06 18.85 11.56
CA PHE A 102 -13.02 17.88 12.67
C PHE A 102 -11.60 17.49 13.16
N GLY A 103 -10.59 18.30 12.86
CA GLY A 103 -9.19 17.94 13.08
C GLY A 103 -8.80 16.71 12.28
N GLN A 104 -7.69 16.05 12.62
CA GLN A 104 -7.17 14.92 11.84
C GLN A 104 -8.12 13.71 11.73
N LEU A 105 -9.25 13.67 12.47
CA LEU A 105 -10.18 12.54 12.53
C LEU A 105 -10.77 12.13 11.17
N LEU A 106 -10.87 13.05 10.21
CA LEU A 106 -11.36 12.74 8.85
C LEU A 106 -10.44 11.74 8.12
N TRP A 107 -9.15 11.66 8.49
CA TRP A 107 -8.26 10.61 8.01
C TRP A 107 -8.79 9.21 8.32
N MET A 108 -9.35 9.00 9.52
CA MET A 108 -9.92 7.70 9.89
C MET A 108 -11.12 7.36 9.01
N VAL A 109 -11.96 8.36 8.68
CA VAL A 109 -13.09 8.18 7.77
C VAL A 109 -12.62 7.80 6.38
N PHE A 110 -11.66 8.53 5.81
CA PHE A 110 -11.09 8.19 4.50
C PHE A 110 -10.44 6.80 4.49
N GLN A 111 -9.70 6.44 5.55
CA GLN A 111 -9.07 5.13 5.66
C GLN A 111 -10.11 4.01 5.77
N THR A 112 -11.14 4.17 6.59
CA THR A 112 -12.24 3.21 6.70
C THR A 112 -12.97 3.06 5.37
N LEU A 113 -13.24 4.17 4.66
CA LEU A 113 -13.89 4.15 3.35
C LEU A 113 -13.03 3.41 2.33
N ALA A 114 -11.72 3.71 2.27
CA ALA A 114 -10.79 3.03 1.38
C ALA A 114 -10.74 1.52 1.68
N LEU A 115 -10.55 1.13 2.94
CA LEU A 115 -10.51 -0.29 3.30
C LEU A 115 -11.83 -1.01 3.01
N TRP A 116 -12.96 -0.34 3.23
CA TRP A 116 -14.28 -0.91 2.95
C TRP A 116 -14.46 -1.18 1.45
N LEU A 117 -14.17 -0.18 0.61
CA LEU A 117 -14.23 -0.32 -0.85
C LEU A 117 -13.22 -1.38 -1.36
N ALA A 118 -11.99 -1.37 -0.84
CA ALA A 118 -10.97 -2.38 -1.16
C ALA A 118 -11.45 -3.79 -0.85
N GLY A 119 -12.05 -4.01 0.33
CA GLY A 119 -12.60 -5.31 0.71
C GLY A 119 -13.78 -5.75 -0.16
N LEU A 120 -14.67 -4.83 -0.54
CA LEU A 120 -15.78 -5.12 -1.45
C LEU A 120 -15.28 -5.54 -2.84
N PHE A 121 -14.32 -4.80 -3.41
CA PHE A 121 -13.76 -5.12 -4.73
C PHE A 121 -12.86 -6.36 -4.72
N LEU A 122 -12.13 -6.60 -3.63
CA LEU A 122 -11.42 -7.85 -3.43
C LEU A 122 -12.40 -9.02 -3.38
N HIS A 123 -13.45 -8.95 -2.57
CA HIS A 123 -14.46 -10.02 -2.51
C HIS A 123 -15.08 -10.29 -3.88
N LYS A 124 -15.42 -9.23 -4.63
CA LYS A 124 -15.91 -9.35 -6.01
C LYS A 124 -14.92 -10.08 -6.92
N THR A 125 -13.63 -9.76 -6.83
CA THR A 125 -12.56 -10.46 -7.55
C THR A 125 -12.48 -11.92 -7.14
N LEU A 126 -12.52 -12.20 -5.82
CA LEU A 126 -12.50 -13.56 -5.30
C LEU A 126 -13.69 -14.38 -5.82
N VAL A 127 -14.91 -13.86 -5.79
CA VAL A 127 -16.10 -14.57 -6.32
C VAL A 127 -15.94 -14.90 -7.81
N LEU A 128 -15.35 -14.01 -8.61
CA LEU A 128 -15.08 -14.26 -10.03
C LEU A 128 -14.04 -15.37 -10.26
N LEU A 129 -13.16 -15.63 -9.29
CA LEU A 129 -12.22 -16.76 -9.31
C LEU A 129 -12.87 -18.09 -8.89
N GLN A 130 -14.18 -18.08 -8.62
CA GLN A 130 -15.00 -19.22 -8.22
C GLN A 130 -14.40 -20.10 -7.09
N PRO A 131 -13.91 -19.54 -5.97
CA PRO A 131 -13.55 -20.32 -4.79
C PRO A 131 -14.79 -20.96 -4.15
N LYS A 132 -14.60 -21.79 -3.12
CA LYS A 132 -15.69 -22.11 -2.18
C LYS A 132 -16.05 -20.86 -1.38
N GLN A 133 -17.31 -20.68 -1.00
CA GLN A 133 -17.78 -19.50 -0.26
C GLN A 133 -16.96 -19.25 1.02
N ASP A 134 -16.69 -20.30 1.81
CA ASP A 134 -15.88 -20.21 3.04
C ASP A 134 -14.44 -19.73 2.78
N LEU A 135 -13.89 -20.04 1.60
CA LEU A 135 -12.56 -19.62 1.21
C LEU A 135 -12.52 -18.11 0.88
N SER A 136 -13.53 -17.57 0.20
CA SER A 136 -13.60 -16.14 -0.10
C SER A 136 -13.63 -15.30 1.18
N ARG A 137 -14.44 -15.70 2.16
CA ARG A 137 -14.52 -15.04 3.48
C ARG A 137 -13.21 -15.12 4.26
N SER A 138 -12.56 -16.29 4.26
CA SER A 138 -11.28 -16.47 4.96
C SER A 138 -10.15 -15.65 4.32
N LEU A 139 -10.12 -15.56 2.98
CA LEU A 139 -9.17 -14.71 2.26
C LEU A 139 -9.43 -13.22 2.53
N LEU A 140 -10.69 -12.81 2.59
CA LEU A 140 -11.05 -11.43 2.96
C LEU A 140 -10.56 -11.08 4.37
N LEU A 141 -10.74 -11.97 5.34
CA LEU A 141 -10.22 -11.78 6.70
C LEU A 141 -8.69 -11.74 6.73
N LEU A 142 -8.02 -12.62 5.98
CA LEU A 142 -6.56 -12.61 5.83
C LEU A 142 -6.08 -11.28 5.24
N PHE A 143 -6.76 -10.75 4.22
CA PHE A 143 -6.45 -9.44 3.65
C PHE A 143 -6.48 -8.34 4.72
N TYR A 144 -7.57 -8.22 5.49
CA TYR A 144 -7.67 -7.20 6.53
C TYR A 144 -6.59 -7.35 7.61
N LEU A 145 -6.30 -8.59 8.02
CA LEU A 145 -5.26 -8.88 8.98
C LEU A 145 -3.85 -8.52 8.46
N LEU A 146 -3.56 -8.80 7.18
CA LEU A 146 -2.28 -8.43 6.55
C LEU A 146 -2.16 -6.92 6.37
N VAL A 147 -3.22 -6.23 5.94
CA VAL A 147 -3.23 -4.77 5.84
C VAL A 147 -3.01 -4.13 7.22
N PHE A 148 -3.70 -4.64 8.25
CA PHE A 148 -3.54 -4.14 9.61
C PHE A 148 -2.12 -4.35 10.14
N ALA A 149 -1.53 -5.53 9.92
CA ALA A 149 -0.18 -5.84 10.39
C ALA A 149 0.88 -5.02 9.64
N LEU A 150 0.87 -5.03 8.31
CA LEU A 150 1.87 -4.34 7.50
C LEU A 150 1.74 -2.81 7.56
N GLY A 151 0.50 -2.32 7.62
CA GLY A 151 0.15 -0.91 7.64
C GLY A 151 -0.29 -0.42 9.01
N PHE A 152 0.23 -0.99 10.10
CA PHE A 152 -0.17 -0.62 11.46
C PHE A 152 -0.11 0.90 11.68
N GLY A 153 -1.15 1.46 12.29
CA GLY A 153 -1.32 2.89 12.48
C GLY A 153 -1.90 3.66 11.28
N GLY A 154 -1.95 3.07 10.09
CA GLY A 154 -2.61 3.67 8.93
C GLY A 154 -1.84 4.81 8.26
N LEU A 155 -2.55 5.72 7.58
CA LEU A 155 -2.00 6.91 6.89
C LEU A 155 -1.02 6.64 5.74
N TYR A 156 -0.82 5.40 5.30
CA TYR A 156 0.03 5.11 4.15
C TYR A 156 -0.76 5.30 2.84
N SER A 157 -0.20 6.00 1.85
CA SER A 157 -0.78 6.17 0.50
C SER A 157 -1.21 4.83 -0.12
N ASN A 158 -0.40 3.79 0.12
CA ASN A 158 -0.65 2.41 -0.28
C ASN A 158 -1.98 1.84 0.20
N ILE A 159 -2.55 2.30 1.32
CA ILE A 159 -3.87 1.83 1.78
C ILE A 159 -4.99 2.45 0.92
N PHE A 160 -4.85 3.73 0.60
CA PHE A 160 -5.85 4.50 -0.14
C PHE A 160 -5.91 4.12 -1.63
N VAL A 161 -4.84 3.53 -2.18
CA VAL A 161 -4.81 3.05 -3.57
C VAL A 161 -5.50 1.69 -3.76
N LEU A 162 -5.59 0.86 -2.71
CA LEU A 162 -6.13 -0.51 -2.78
C LEU A 162 -7.53 -0.63 -3.43
N PRO A 163 -8.50 0.28 -3.18
CA PRO A 163 -9.80 0.23 -3.85
C PRO A 163 -9.69 0.20 -5.36
N PHE A 164 -8.84 1.07 -5.92
CA PHE A 164 -8.67 1.21 -7.36
C PHE A 164 -8.00 -0.04 -7.93
N ILE A 165 -6.93 -0.52 -7.27
CA ILE A 165 -6.24 -1.73 -7.68
C ILE A 165 -7.15 -2.97 -7.65
N PHE A 166 -7.94 -3.17 -6.59
CA PHE A 166 -8.87 -4.31 -6.54
C PHE A 166 -10.05 -4.17 -7.49
N TRP A 167 -10.52 -2.94 -7.74
CA TRP A 167 -11.53 -2.70 -8.76
C TRP A 167 -11.00 -3.09 -10.14
N ASP A 168 -9.78 -2.68 -10.46
CA ASP A 168 -9.11 -2.98 -11.72
C ASP A 168 -8.76 -4.46 -11.87
N LEU A 169 -8.39 -5.15 -10.78
CA LEU A 169 -8.27 -6.60 -10.79
C LEU A 169 -9.61 -7.28 -11.11
N SER A 170 -10.71 -6.80 -10.52
CA SER A 170 -12.05 -7.30 -10.86
C SER A 170 -12.39 -7.05 -12.33
N PHE A 171 -12.03 -5.89 -12.85
CA PHE A 171 -12.17 -5.53 -14.26
C PHE A 171 -11.38 -6.49 -15.17
N LEU A 172 -10.10 -6.74 -14.86
CA LEU A 172 -9.23 -7.63 -15.63
C LEU A 172 -9.77 -9.06 -15.68
N VAL A 173 -10.25 -9.59 -14.55
CA VAL A 173 -10.84 -10.95 -14.53
C VAL A 173 -12.08 -11.02 -15.42
N ARG A 174 -12.94 -10.01 -15.37
CA ARG A 174 -14.14 -9.93 -16.22
C ARG A 174 -13.80 -9.77 -17.69
N TYR A 175 -12.81 -8.96 -18.03
CA TYR A 175 -12.32 -8.79 -19.38
C TYR A 175 -11.77 -10.11 -19.94
N LEU A 176 -10.94 -10.83 -19.17
CA LEU A 176 -10.39 -12.13 -19.56
C LEU A 176 -11.44 -13.26 -19.64
N GLN A 177 -12.66 -13.02 -19.16
CA GLN A 177 -13.83 -13.88 -19.30
C GLN A 177 -14.75 -13.44 -20.45
N ASP A 178 -14.29 -12.53 -21.32
CA ASP A 178 -15.04 -11.94 -22.44
C ASP A 178 -16.38 -11.29 -22.01
N SER A 179 -16.47 -10.82 -20.75
CA SER A 179 -17.69 -10.22 -20.19
C SER A 179 -17.73 -8.68 -20.27
N ILE A 180 -16.65 -8.06 -20.76
CA ILE A 180 -16.50 -6.61 -20.87
C ILE A 180 -15.94 -6.26 -22.26
N LYS A 181 -16.44 -5.16 -22.84
CA LYS A 181 -15.96 -4.60 -24.10
C LYS A 181 -14.71 -3.75 -23.93
N ASP A 182 -13.90 -3.66 -24.99
CA ASP A 182 -12.65 -2.89 -25.02
C ASP A 182 -12.82 -1.40 -24.68
N GLU A 183 -13.95 -0.77 -25.05
CA GLU A 183 -14.25 0.64 -24.74
C GLU A 183 -14.20 0.95 -23.24
N LYS A 184 -14.45 -0.07 -22.39
CA LYS A 184 -14.44 0.11 -20.94
C LYS A 184 -13.03 0.27 -20.37
N PHE A 185 -11.97 0.08 -21.17
CA PHE A 185 -10.62 0.46 -20.79
C PHE A 185 -10.45 1.97 -20.56
N ILE A 186 -11.37 2.81 -21.05
CA ILE A 186 -11.43 4.22 -20.65
C ILE A 186 -11.65 4.35 -19.13
N VAL A 187 -12.54 3.54 -18.55
CA VAL A 187 -12.79 3.56 -17.10
C VAL A 187 -11.60 2.96 -16.34
N TYR A 188 -10.99 1.89 -16.86
CA TYR A 188 -9.74 1.33 -16.33
C TYR A 188 -8.63 2.39 -16.25
N GLY A 189 -8.44 3.17 -17.31
CA GLY A 189 -7.49 4.28 -17.35
C GLY A 189 -7.82 5.40 -16.36
N ALA A 190 -9.10 5.76 -16.24
CA ALA A 190 -9.55 6.79 -15.29
C ALA A 190 -9.31 6.37 -13.84
N PHE A 191 -9.58 5.11 -13.47
CA PHE A 191 -9.23 4.56 -12.16
C PHE A 191 -7.72 4.52 -11.96
N GLY A 192 -6.95 4.24 -13.01
CA GLY A 192 -5.49 4.33 -12.99
C GLY A 192 -4.94 5.73 -12.75
N ALA A 193 -5.58 6.77 -13.25
CA ALA A 193 -5.21 8.15 -12.93
C ALA A 193 -5.50 8.49 -11.47
N LEU A 194 -6.65 8.07 -10.93
CA LEU A 194 -6.96 8.26 -9.51
C LEU A 194 -5.95 7.53 -8.61
N ALA A 195 -5.63 6.28 -8.96
CA ALA A 195 -4.65 5.48 -8.25
C ALA A 195 -3.26 6.15 -8.29
N PHE A 196 -2.81 6.57 -9.47
CA PHE A 196 -1.54 7.29 -9.66
C PHE A 196 -1.50 8.59 -8.85
N MET A 197 -2.61 9.33 -8.81
CA MET A 197 -2.72 10.55 -8.03
C MET A 197 -2.76 10.33 -6.53
N ILE A 198 -2.87 9.09 -6.03
CA ILE A 198 -2.78 8.76 -4.61
C ILE A 198 -1.40 8.18 -4.29
N ASP A 199 -1.01 7.12 -5.00
CA ASP A 199 0.28 6.46 -4.84
C ASP A 199 0.89 6.18 -6.22
N PRO A 200 1.75 7.07 -6.74
CA PRO A 200 2.29 6.98 -8.09
C PRO A 200 3.08 5.69 -8.33
N VAL A 201 3.98 5.34 -7.41
CA VAL A 201 4.93 4.22 -7.61
C VAL A 201 4.21 2.88 -7.66
N SER A 202 3.35 2.56 -6.69
CA SER A 202 2.63 1.28 -6.70
C SER A 202 1.66 1.18 -7.87
N SER A 203 1.03 2.31 -8.24
CA SER A 203 0.17 2.38 -9.41
C SER A 203 0.95 2.09 -10.69
N LEU A 204 2.09 2.76 -10.90
CA LEU A 204 2.95 2.52 -12.06
C LEU A 204 3.36 1.04 -12.15
N VAL A 205 3.74 0.41 -11.05
CA VAL A 205 4.07 -1.02 -11.02
C VAL A 205 2.88 -1.87 -11.47
N PHE A 206 1.70 -1.63 -10.91
CA PHE A 206 0.49 -2.39 -11.25
C PHE A 206 0.05 -2.20 -12.71
N TYR A 207 -0.13 -0.95 -13.16
CA TYR A 207 -0.62 -0.66 -14.51
C TYR A 207 0.39 -1.02 -15.59
N SER A 208 1.70 -0.84 -15.34
CA SER A 208 2.73 -1.25 -16.30
C SER A 208 2.80 -2.77 -16.43
N LEU A 209 2.73 -3.49 -15.30
CA LEU A 209 2.72 -4.96 -15.31
C LEU A 209 1.49 -5.51 -16.04
N THR A 210 0.31 -5.00 -15.70
CA THR A 210 -0.95 -5.46 -16.31
C THR A 210 -1.02 -5.09 -17.79
N ALA A 211 -0.56 -3.90 -18.19
CA ALA A 211 -0.44 -3.52 -19.60
C ALA A 211 0.50 -4.46 -20.37
N LEU A 212 1.68 -4.79 -19.81
CA LEU A 212 2.63 -5.71 -20.43
C LEU A 212 2.04 -7.12 -20.57
N VAL A 213 1.38 -7.62 -19.53
CA VAL A 213 0.74 -8.94 -19.55
C VAL A 213 -0.41 -8.98 -20.57
N LEU A 214 -1.24 -7.94 -20.63
CA LEU A 214 -2.32 -7.84 -21.62
C LEU A 214 -1.78 -7.72 -23.05
N LEU A 215 -0.70 -6.98 -23.26
CA LEU A 215 -0.04 -6.89 -24.56
C LEU A 215 0.42 -8.26 -25.03
N VAL A 216 1.13 -9.01 -24.18
CA VAL A 216 1.57 -10.39 -24.49
C VAL A 216 0.38 -11.30 -24.75
N TYR A 217 -0.69 -11.20 -23.93
CA TYR A 217 -1.92 -11.97 -24.11
C TYR A 217 -2.60 -11.68 -25.46
N ASN A 218 -2.73 -10.41 -25.84
CA ASN A 218 -3.36 -9.99 -27.09
C ASN A 218 -2.52 -10.40 -28.31
N ILE A 219 -1.19 -10.33 -28.23
CA ILE A 219 -0.31 -10.86 -29.29
C ILE A 219 -0.46 -12.37 -29.43
N ALA A 220 -0.42 -13.10 -28.31
CA ALA A 220 -0.55 -14.56 -28.30
C ALA A 220 -1.91 -15.04 -28.82
N THR A 221 -2.97 -14.24 -28.66
CA THR A 221 -4.32 -14.52 -29.16
C THR A 221 -4.59 -13.94 -30.56
N LYS A 222 -3.58 -13.38 -31.24
CA LYS A 222 -3.68 -12.75 -32.57
C LYS A 222 -4.66 -11.55 -32.63
N ARG A 223 -4.84 -10.86 -31.50
CA ARG A 223 -5.69 -9.68 -31.31
C ARG A 223 -4.87 -8.40 -31.03
N ALA A 224 -3.72 -8.25 -31.69
CA ALA A 224 -2.79 -7.15 -31.42
C ALA A 224 -3.41 -5.75 -31.63
N ALA A 225 -4.25 -5.57 -32.66
CA ALA A 225 -4.94 -4.31 -32.92
C ALA A 225 -5.92 -3.92 -31.80
N GLN A 226 -6.61 -4.90 -31.21
CA GLN A 226 -7.48 -4.69 -30.05
C GLN A 226 -6.65 -4.30 -28.82
N GLY A 227 -5.50 -4.94 -28.60
CA GLY A 227 -4.58 -4.56 -27.53
C GLY A 227 -4.05 -3.13 -27.66
N PHE A 228 -3.78 -2.67 -28.88
CA PHE A 228 -3.41 -1.28 -29.13
C PHE A 228 -4.57 -0.32 -28.84
N TYR A 229 -5.79 -0.67 -29.25
CA TYR A 229 -6.99 0.10 -28.92
C TYR A 229 -7.22 0.20 -27.40
N GLN A 230 -7.03 -0.88 -26.66
CA GLN A 230 -7.13 -0.90 -25.19
C GLN A 230 -6.13 0.03 -24.53
N LEU A 231 -4.89 0.06 -25.04
CA LEU A 231 -3.86 0.98 -24.56
C LEU A 231 -4.27 2.44 -24.81
N LEU A 232 -4.75 2.76 -26.01
CA LEU A 232 -5.23 4.12 -26.33
C LEU A 232 -6.44 4.52 -25.48
N ALA A 233 -7.41 3.62 -25.30
CA ALA A 233 -8.58 3.85 -24.46
C ALA A 233 -8.17 4.09 -23.00
N GLY A 234 -7.24 3.29 -22.48
CA GLY A 234 -6.66 3.47 -21.14
C GLY A 234 -5.93 4.80 -20.99
N LEU A 235 -5.07 5.16 -21.95
CA LEU A 235 -4.36 6.45 -21.93
C LEU A 235 -5.33 7.63 -22.00
N PHE A 236 -6.35 7.55 -22.85
CA PHE A 236 -7.38 8.57 -22.92
C PHE A 236 -8.12 8.74 -21.59
N GLY A 237 -8.58 7.64 -21.00
CA GLY A 237 -9.23 7.65 -19.68
C GLY A 237 -8.34 8.20 -18.58
N PHE A 238 -7.06 7.85 -18.60
CA PHE A 238 -6.06 8.38 -17.67
C PHE A 238 -5.91 9.88 -17.84
N SER A 239 -5.70 10.37 -19.07
CA SER A 239 -5.49 11.79 -19.35
C SER A 239 -6.68 12.67 -18.94
N VAL A 240 -7.92 12.20 -19.11
CA VAL A 240 -9.13 12.94 -18.74
C VAL A 240 -9.16 13.28 -17.25
N ILE A 241 -8.64 12.41 -16.39
CA ILE A 241 -8.60 12.63 -14.93
C ILE A 241 -7.27 13.26 -14.50
N PHE A 242 -6.16 12.79 -15.07
CA PHE A 242 -4.81 13.24 -14.72
C PHE A 242 -4.61 14.73 -15.03
N TYR A 243 -5.04 15.19 -16.20
CA TYR A 243 -4.79 16.56 -16.65
C TYR A 243 -5.41 17.63 -15.72
N PRO A 244 -6.72 17.58 -15.39
CA PRO A 244 -7.33 18.60 -14.53
C PRO A 244 -6.75 18.58 -13.11
N ILE A 245 -6.46 17.39 -12.55
CA ILE A 245 -5.90 17.27 -11.20
C ILE A 245 -4.44 17.72 -11.19
N GLY A 246 -3.64 17.24 -12.15
CA GLY A 246 -2.23 17.56 -12.29
C GLY A 246 -1.97 19.03 -12.57
N TYR A 247 -2.91 19.74 -13.21
CA TYR A 247 -2.80 21.18 -13.48
C TYR A 247 -2.51 22.00 -12.22
N PHE A 248 -3.00 21.58 -11.05
CA PHE A 248 -2.70 22.25 -9.77
C PHE A 248 -1.18 22.36 -9.51
N THR A 249 -0.41 21.32 -9.83
CA THR A 249 1.05 21.36 -9.65
C THR A 249 1.73 22.27 -10.68
N VAL A 250 1.16 22.43 -11.87
CA VAL A 250 1.64 23.37 -12.89
C VAL A 250 1.35 24.80 -12.46
N ALA A 251 0.13 25.06 -11.99
CA ALA A 251 -0.30 26.38 -11.50
C ALA A 251 0.55 26.87 -10.32
N ASN A 252 0.95 25.97 -9.42
CA ASN A 252 1.83 26.27 -8.29
C ASN A 252 3.33 26.17 -8.60
N GLN A 253 3.71 25.91 -9.86
CA GLN A 253 5.11 25.74 -10.29
C GLN A 253 5.85 24.59 -9.58
N THR A 254 5.12 23.61 -9.05
CA THR A 254 5.68 22.45 -8.33
C THR A 254 5.76 21.18 -9.17
N PHE A 255 5.31 21.19 -10.42
CA PHE A 255 5.27 20.01 -11.29
C PHE A 255 6.64 19.31 -11.43
N GLY A 256 7.73 20.06 -11.66
CA GLY A 256 9.07 19.49 -11.78
C GLY A 256 9.55 18.83 -10.49
N GLN A 257 9.27 19.46 -9.34
CA GLN A 257 9.59 18.90 -8.02
C GLN A 257 8.75 17.66 -7.71
N ALA A 258 7.47 17.67 -8.08
CA ALA A 258 6.59 16.50 -7.90
C ALA A 258 7.13 15.29 -8.68
N ILE A 259 7.61 15.47 -9.91
CA ILE A 259 8.23 14.39 -10.69
C ILE A 259 9.49 13.87 -9.97
N SER A 260 10.43 14.75 -9.61
CA SER A 260 11.67 14.37 -8.93
C SER A 260 11.41 13.61 -7.62
N GLN A 261 10.43 14.05 -6.83
CA GLN A 261 10.09 13.39 -5.58
C GLN A 261 9.43 12.03 -5.82
N VAL A 262 8.55 11.91 -6.81
CA VAL A 262 7.96 10.61 -7.18
C VAL A 262 9.01 9.62 -7.69
N THR A 263 10.04 10.09 -8.41
CA THR A 263 11.13 9.24 -8.91
C THR A 263 12.19 8.89 -7.88
N TYR A 264 12.14 9.44 -6.66
CA TYR A 264 13.07 9.14 -5.56
C TYR A 264 13.32 7.64 -5.35
N ALA A 265 12.28 6.82 -5.49
CA ALA A 265 12.38 5.37 -5.37
C ALA A 265 13.36 4.74 -6.40
N TRP A 266 13.48 5.33 -7.59
CA TRP A 266 14.44 4.93 -8.63
C TRP A 266 15.81 5.58 -8.43
N ASP A 267 15.84 6.86 -8.08
CA ASP A 267 17.10 7.60 -7.91
C ASP A 267 17.94 7.05 -6.75
N SER A 268 17.26 6.56 -5.70
CA SER A 268 17.88 5.92 -4.54
C SER A 268 18.44 4.51 -4.80
N ILE A 269 18.09 3.86 -5.93
CA ILE A 269 18.58 2.52 -6.29
C ILE A 269 20.10 2.50 -6.50
N SER A 270 20.71 3.63 -6.89
CA SER A 270 22.15 3.72 -7.12
C SER A 270 23.01 3.48 -5.86
N LEU A 271 22.40 3.35 -4.67
CA LEU A 271 23.07 3.27 -3.37
C LEU A 271 22.92 1.92 -2.65
N ILE A 272 22.74 0.83 -3.41
CA ILE A 272 22.59 -0.59 -2.96
C ILE A 272 23.61 -1.05 -1.88
N GLY A 273 24.69 -0.32 -1.60
CA GLY A 273 25.79 -0.76 -0.74
C GLY A 273 25.55 -0.77 0.79
N SER A 274 24.87 0.22 1.40
CA SER A 274 24.96 0.41 2.87
C SER A 274 23.79 -0.16 3.69
N HIS A 275 22.60 -0.30 3.11
CA HIS A 275 21.38 -0.75 3.83
C HIS A 275 20.79 -2.07 3.30
N SER A 276 21.39 -2.65 2.26
CA SER A 276 20.81 -3.81 1.56
C SER A 276 20.75 -5.07 2.43
N ILE A 277 21.73 -5.32 3.31
CA ILE A 277 21.72 -6.52 4.16
C ILE A 277 20.62 -6.45 5.22
N SER A 278 20.43 -5.31 5.90
CA SER A 278 19.37 -5.16 6.89
C SER A 278 17.98 -5.28 6.27
N ASN A 279 17.79 -4.68 5.09
CA ASN A 279 16.53 -4.75 4.36
C ASN A 279 16.27 -6.17 3.84
N LEU A 280 17.31 -6.86 3.34
CA LEU A 280 17.21 -8.27 2.91
C LEU A 280 16.77 -9.17 4.07
N VAL A 281 17.39 -9.03 5.25
CA VAL A 281 17.01 -9.82 6.42
C VAL A 281 15.58 -9.49 6.84
N TYR A 282 15.24 -8.21 6.97
CA TYR A 282 13.92 -7.78 7.44
C TYR A 282 12.79 -8.21 6.51
N TYR A 283 12.82 -7.78 5.25
CA TYR A 283 11.78 -8.13 4.30
C TYR A 283 11.84 -9.61 3.89
N GLY A 284 13.01 -10.26 3.95
CA GLY A 284 13.15 -11.69 3.70
C GLY A 284 12.42 -12.51 4.75
N LEU A 285 12.66 -12.21 6.03
CA LEU A 285 11.94 -12.81 7.15
C LEU A 285 10.44 -12.53 7.10
N LEU A 286 10.02 -11.31 6.76
CA LEU A 286 8.59 -11.00 6.61
C LEU A 286 7.95 -11.74 5.43
N THR A 287 8.64 -11.84 4.29
CA THR A 287 8.12 -12.54 3.09
C THR A 287 7.98 -14.04 3.37
N VAL A 288 8.92 -14.64 4.11
CA VAL A 288 8.79 -16.02 4.61
C VAL A 288 7.67 -16.11 5.63
N GLY A 289 7.67 -15.23 6.62
CA GLY A 289 6.76 -15.26 7.76
C GLY A 289 5.31 -15.10 7.37
N LEU A 290 4.99 -14.21 6.44
CA LEU A 290 3.62 -13.99 5.95
C LEU A 290 3.18 -15.02 4.90
N GLY A 291 4.04 -15.97 4.54
CA GLY A 291 3.73 -17.04 3.58
C GLY A 291 3.78 -16.64 2.11
N PHE A 292 4.37 -15.48 1.77
CA PHE A 292 4.50 -15.02 0.39
C PHE A 292 5.42 -15.94 -0.42
N ILE A 293 6.51 -16.45 0.17
CA ILE A 293 7.39 -17.44 -0.48
C ILE A 293 6.61 -18.73 -0.82
N SER A 294 5.75 -19.21 0.09
CA SER A 294 4.93 -20.39 -0.15
C SER A 294 3.90 -20.15 -1.25
N ALA A 295 3.28 -18.97 -1.26
CA ALA A 295 2.35 -18.57 -2.32
C ALA A 295 3.05 -18.53 -3.70
N LEU A 296 4.27 -17.99 -3.77
CA LEU A 296 5.10 -18.01 -4.97
C LEU A 296 5.43 -19.44 -5.40
N GLY A 297 6.05 -20.24 -4.53
CA GLY A 297 6.51 -21.59 -4.85
C GLY A 297 5.37 -22.50 -5.31
N VAL A 298 4.25 -22.52 -4.57
CA VAL A 298 3.11 -23.37 -4.92
C VAL A 298 2.51 -22.97 -6.26
N ASN A 299 2.47 -21.69 -6.62
CA ASN A 299 1.93 -21.25 -7.92
C ASN A 299 2.94 -21.41 -9.06
N LEU A 300 4.24 -21.25 -8.81
CA LEU A 300 5.30 -21.41 -9.81
C LEU A 300 5.43 -22.86 -10.28
N PHE A 301 5.38 -23.82 -9.34
CA PHE A 301 5.56 -25.24 -9.66
C PHE A 301 4.28 -25.99 -10.02
N SER A 302 3.12 -25.32 -9.98
CA SER A 302 1.86 -25.98 -10.31
C SER A 302 1.57 -25.97 -11.81
N ARG A 303 1.69 -27.14 -12.42
CA ARG A 303 1.27 -27.40 -13.80
C ARG A 303 -0.15 -27.95 -13.81
N GLU A 304 -1.14 -27.07 -13.74
CA GLU A 304 -2.55 -27.44 -13.89
C GLU A 304 -2.89 -27.57 -15.39
N LYS A 305 -3.08 -28.82 -15.85
CA LYS A 305 -3.59 -29.09 -17.20
C LYS A 305 -5.08 -28.72 -17.24
N GLY A 306 -5.51 -27.96 -18.25
CA GLY A 306 -6.92 -27.59 -18.44
C GLY A 306 -7.38 -26.34 -17.67
N GLN A 307 -6.47 -25.55 -17.09
CA GLN A 307 -6.84 -24.32 -16.40
C GLN A 307 -7.32 -23.24 -17.38
N ALA A 308 -8.44 -22.57 -17.05
CA ALA A 308 -8.95 -21.44 -17.82
C ALA A 308 -7.86 -20.37 -18.05
N THR A 309 -7.83 -19.80 -19.25
CA THR A 309 -6.81 -18.84 -19.65
C THR A 309 -6.78 -17.61 -18.75
N SER A 310 -7.93 -17.13 -18.28
CA SER A 310 -8.07 -16.04 -17.32
C SER A 310 -7.29 -16.29 -16.02
N LEU A 311 -7.37 -17.50 -15.46
CA LEU A 311 -6.65 -17.87 -14.24
C LEU A 311 -5.14 -18.01 -14.47
N ARG A 312 -4.71 -18.45 -15.67
CA ARG A 312 -3.28 -18.49 -16.03
C ARG A 312 -2.70 -17.09 -16.09
N VAL A 313 -3.37 -16.17 -16.80
CA VAL A 313 -2.95 -14.77 -16.91
C VAL A 313 -2.88 -14.12 -15.52
N LEU A 314 -3.92 -14.32 -14.70
CA LEU A 314 -3.94 -13.77 -13.34
C LEU A 314 -2.85 -14.38 -12.44
N ARG A 315 -2.54 -15.68 -12.59
CA ARG A 315 -1.40 -16.30 -11.91
C ARG A 315 -0.09 -15.61 -12.27
N PHE A 316 0.13 -15.30 -13.56
CA PHE A 316 1.33 -14.57 -13.99
C PHE A 316 1.39 -13.16 -13.42
N ILE A 317 0.28 -12.42 -13.41
CA ILE A 317 0.19 -11.10 -12.76
C ILE A 317 0.54 -11.22 -11.27
N GLY A 318 -0.04 -12.21 -10.58
CA GLY A 318 0.24 -12.46 -9.16
C GLY A 318 1.71 -12.81 -8.89
N LEU A 319 2.32 -13.68 -9.69
CA LEU A 319 3.72 -14.11 -9.53
C LEU A 319 4.69 -12.96 -9.77
N LEU A 320 4.59 -12.28 -10.92
CA LEU A 320 5.48 -11.18 -11.27
C LEU A 320 5.27 -9.98 -10.35
N GLY A 321 4.01 -9.61 -10.08
CA GLY A 321 3.71 -8.47 -9.22
C GLY A 321 4.17 -8.68 -7.78
N LEU A 322 3.97 -9.87 -7.21
CA LEU A 322 4.49 -10.18 -5.87
C LEU A 322 6.02 -10.16 -5.84
N PHE A 323 6.68 -10.71 -6.86
CA PHE A 323 8.14 -10.67 -6.96
C PHE A 323 8.67 -9.24 -7.06
N ILE A 324 8.13 -8.43 -7.98
CA ILE A 324 8.58 -7.05 -8.22
C ILE A 324 8.39 -6.19 -6.97
N THR A 325 7.24 -6.28 -6.31
CA THR A 325 6.93 -5.45 -5.12
C THR A 325 7.79 -5.82 -3.91
N VAL A 326 7.99 -7.12 -3.66
CA VAL A 326 8.91 -7.57 -2.60
C VAL A 326 10.35 -7.19 -2.92
N PHE A 327 10.76 -7.33 -4.18
CA PHE A 327 12.11 -6.97 -4.62
C PHE A 327 12.37 -5.46 -4.51
N ALA A 328 11.39 -4.64 -4.86
CA ALA A 328 11.47 -3.18 -4.70
C ALA A 328 11.67 -2.79 -3.22
N ALA A 329 10.96 -3.44 -2.28
CA ALA A 329 11.13 -3.19 -0.85
C ALA A 329 12.57 -3.47 -0.37
N PHE A 330 13.28 -4.45 -0.94
CA PHE A 330 14.68 -4.70 -0.58
C PHE A 330 15.64 -3.56 -0.97
N ILE A 331 15.32 -2.84 -2.04
CA ILE A 331 16.22 -1.85 -2.65
C ILE A 331 16.01 -0.46 -2.05
N LEU A 332 14.80 -0.16 -1.59
CA LEU A 332 14.50 1.16 -1.01
C LEU A 332 15.35 1.43 0.23
N PRO A 333 15.87 2.65 0.41
CA PRO A 333 16.74 2.99 1.54
C PRO A 333 15.98 3.04 2.87
N ASP A 334 14.71 3.41 2.83
CA ASP A 334 13.86 3.52 4.02
C ASP A 334 13.40 2.11 4.45
N GLN A 335 13.37 1.82 5.75
CA GLN A 335 12.90 0.53 6.27
C GLN A 335 11.53 0.69 6.92
N GLY A 336 10.55 -0.12 6.52
CA GLY A 336 9.23 -0.16 7.15
C GLY A 336 8.30 -1.19 6.53
N SER A 337 7.53 -1.89 7.35
CA SER A 337 6.63 -2.97 6.92
C SER A 337 5.61 -2.53 5.87
N TYR A 338 5.22 -1.25 5.88
CA TYR A 338 4.27 -0.67 4.93
C TYR A 338 4.75 -0.76 3.47
N GLN A 339 6.04 -0.96 3.22
CA GLN A 339 6.59 -1.17 1.88
C GLN A 339 6.13 -2.48 1.24
N LEU A 340 5.62 -3.43 2.03
CA LEU A 340 5.01 -4.66 1.52
C LEU A 340 3.50 -4.53 1.28
N LEU A 341 2.85 -3.41 1.60
CA LEU A 341 1.42 -3.20 1.29
C LEU A 341 1.10 -3.32 -0.22
N PRO A 342 1.93 -2.80 -1.16
CA PRO A 342 1.71 -2.94 -2.60
C PRO A 342 1.77 -4.39 -3.08
N ALA A 343 2.36 -5.30 -2.30
CA ALA A 343 2.42 -6.72 -2.60
C ALA A 343 1.06 -7.42 -2.40
N LEU A 344 0.18 -6.86 -1.57
CA LEU A 344 -1.06 -7.51 -1.14
C LEU A 344 -2.03 -7.86 -2.28
N PRO A 345 -2.31 -6.97 -3.26
CA PRO A 345 -3.18 -7.33 -4.38
C PRO A 345 -2.69 -8.59 -5.12
N PHE A 346 -1.38 -8.73 -5.31
CA PHE A 346 -0.75 -9.88 -5.95
C PHE A 346 -0.73 -11.12 -5.04
N ALA A 347 -0.40 -10.94 -3.76
CA ALA A 347 -0.41 -12.02 -2.79
C ALA A 347 -1.82 -12.62 -2.63
N MET A 348 -2.86 -11.79 -2.58
CA MET A 348 -4.26 -12.24 -2.46
C MET A 348 -4.70 -13.09 -3.65
N ILE A 349 -4.29 -12.74 -4.87
CA ILE A 349 -4.48 -13.58 -6.05
C ILE A 349 -3.82 -14.94 -5.87
N LEU A 350 -2.56 -14.97 -5.47
CA LEU A 350 -1.81 -16.22 -5.35
C LEU A 350 -2.32 -17.09 -4.20
N PHE A 351 -2.75 -16.51 -3.08
CA PHE A 351 -3.44 -17.21 -2.00
C PHE A 351 -4.77 -17.79 -2.49
N ALA A 352 -5.56 -17.02 -3.24
CA ALA A 352 -6.81 -17.53 -3.81
C ALA A 352 -6.55 -18.74 -4.71
N LEU A 353 -5.56 -18.65 -5.61
CA LEU A 353 -5.20 -19.76 -6.51
C LEU A 353 -4.60 -20.95 -5.77
N TRP A 354 -3.80 -20.73 -4.73
CA TRP A 354 -3.21 -21.80 -3.92
C TRP A 354 -4.29 -22.58 -3.18
N PHE A 355 -5.20 -21.90 -2.48
CA PHE A 355 -6.20 -22.57 -1.65
C PHE A 355 -7.42 -23.08 -2.45
N ASN A 356 -7.64 -22.61 -3.69
CA ASN A 356 -8.73 -23.09 -4.54
C ASN A 356 -8.44 -24.44 -5.24
N LYS A 357 -7.21 -24.96 -5.19
CA LYS A 357 -6.79 -26.22 -5.88
C LYS A 357 -7.62 -27.45 -5.51
N GLY A 358 -8.33 -27.43 -4.39
CA GLY A 358 -9.18 -28.52 -3.93
C GLY A 358 -10.39 -28.84 -4.83
N LYS A 359 -10.73 -28.00 -5.83
CA LYS A 359 -11.81 -28.25 -6.81
C LYS A 359 -11.36 -29.06 -8.05
N GLN A 360 -10.08 -29.07 -8.41
CA GLN A 360 -9.64 -29.61 -9.72
C GLN A 360 -9.10 -31.05 -9.70
N GLN A 361 -8.95 -31.67 -8.53
CA GLN A 361 -8.54 -33.08 -8.43
C GLN A 361 -9.75 -34.02 -8.47
N ALA A 362 -10.16 -34.33 -9.71
CA ALA A 362 -10.90 -35.50 -10.24
C ALA A 362 -12.12 -36.06 -9.46
N PRO A 363 -13.31 -36.17 -10.11
CA PRO A 363 -14.38 -37.04 -9.68
C PRO A 363 -13.97 -38.50 -9.96
N GLY A 364 -13.71 -39.31 -8.93
CA GLY A 364 -13.45 -40.75 -9.15
C GLY A 364 -12.49 -41.45 -8.21
N ARG A 365 -11.80 -40.74 -7.30
CA ARG A 365 -11.11 -41.41 -6.18
C ARG A 365 -11.86 -41.16 -4.90
N HIS A 366 -12.64 -42.16 -4.48
CA HIS A 366 -13.17 -42.29 -3.11
C HIS A 366 -12.02 -42.35 -2.11
N ARG A 367 -11.41 -41.20 -1.81
CA ARG A 367 -10.66 -41.01 -0.57
C ARG A 367 -11.72 -40.83 0.51
N ARG A 368 -11.78 -41.77 1.46
CA ARG A 368 -12.49 -41.64 2.75
C ARG A 368 -12.51 -40.17 3.21
N ASP A 369 -13.67 -39.69 3.65
CA ASP A 369 -13.92 -38.35 4.20
C ASP A 369 -12.98 -38.01 5.37
N ARG A 370 -11.71 -37.78 5.07
CA ARG A 370 -10.77 -37.18 5.98
C ARG A 370 -11.10 -35.69 5.94
N ARG A 371 -11.65 -35.16 7.04
CA ARG A 371 -11.95 -33.72 7.19
C ARG A 371 -10.81 -32.92 6.58
N ARG A 372 -11.08 -32.23 5.46
CA ARG A 372 -10.08 -31.42 4.79
C ARG A 372 -9.71 -30.27 5.72
N PRO A 373 -8.41 -29.94 5.90
CA PRO A 373 -8.01 -28.80 6.71
C PRO A 373 -8.65 -27.53 6.15
N THR A 374 -9.05 -26.63 7.06
CA THR A 374 -9.51 -25.28 6.71
C THR A 374 -8.35 -24.48 6.10
N MET A 375 -8.66 -23.41 5.36
CA MET A 375 -7.65 -22.50 4.82
C MET A 375 -6.71 -21.98 5.91
N TRP A 376 -7.24 -21.61 7.07
CA TRP A 376 -6.45 -21.16 8.22
C TRP A 376 -5.51 -22.23 8.75
N THR A 377 -5.98 -23.48 8.89
CA THR A 377 -5.07 -24.56 9.31
C THR A 377 -3.98 -24.79 8.28
N SER A 378 -4.29 -24.77 6.98
CA SER A 378 -3.28 -24.92 5.93
C SER A 378 -2.29 -23.75 5.85
N TYR A 379 -2.76 -22.52 6.05
CA TYR A 379 -1.94 -21.30 6.03
C TYR A 379 -1.07 -21.15 7.28
N LEU A 380 -1.56 -21.55 8.46
CA LEU A 380 -0.79 -21.45 9.69
C LEU A 380 0.16 -22.64 9.82
N SER A 381 -0.34 -23.88 9.74
CA SER A 381 0.51 -25.05 9.93
C SER A 381 1.48 -25.24 8.76
N GLY A 382 1.09 -24.90 7.54
CA GLY A 382 1.96 -25.00 6.36
C GLY A 382 3.14 -24.04 6.39
N GLN A 383 3.08 -23.01 7.23
CA GLN A 383 4.07 -21.94 7.38
C GLN A 383 4.69 -22.00 8.78
N PHE A 384 4.56 -23.14 9.49
CA PHE A 384 5.08 -23.34 10.84
C PHE A 384 4.65 -22.25 11.83
N PHE A 385 3.42 -21.74 11.68
CA PHE A 385 2.83 -20.65 12.47
C PHE A 385 3.61 -19.34 12.43
N LEU A 386 4.59 -19.19 11.53
CA LEU A 386 5.33 -17.96 11.32
C LEU A 386 4.44 -16.75 10.99
N PRO A 387 3.28 -16.88 10.31
CA PRO A 387 2.39 -15.74 10.10
C PRO A 387 1.96 -15.09 11.40
N LEU A 388 1.63 -15.89 12.43
CA LEU A 388 1.24 -15.36 13.74
C LEU A 388 2.39 -14.60 14.37
N VAL A 389 3.60 -15.17 14.36
CA VAL A 389 4.79 -14.54 14.92
C VAL A 389 5.08 -13.21 14.21
N ALA A 390 5.02 -13.18 12.87
CA ALA A 390 5.22 -11.98 12.09
C ALA A 390 4.17 -10.90 12.41
N ILE A 391 2.88 -11.28 12.49
CA ILE A 391 1.79 -10.35 12.83
C ILE A 391 1.96 -9.78 14.24
N PHE A 392 2.26 -10.64 15.23
CA PHE A 392 2.52 -10.20 16.60
C PHE A 392 3.71 -9.26 16.68
N TYR A 393 4.79 -9.56 15.95
CA TYR A 393 5.94 -8.66 15.86
C TYR A 393 5.55 -7.30 15.25
N LEU A 394 4.85 -7.30 14.12
CA LEU A 394 4.49 -6.06 13.41
C LEU A 394 3.58 -5.12 14.21
N ILE A 395 2.64 -5.68 14.98
CA ILE A 395 1.72 -4.91 15.82
C ILE A 395 2.35 -4.58 17.18
N GLY A 396 3.10 -5.51 17.76
CA GLY A 396 3.70 -5.38 19.08
C GLY A 396 4.94 -4.49 19.10
N TYR A 397 5.75 -4.50 18.04
CA TYR A 397 7.01 -3.76 18.00
C TYR A 397 6.82 -2.25 18.16
N PRO A 398 5.87 -1.56 17.50
CA PRO A 398 5.62 -0.14 17.73
C PRO A 398 5.30 0.18 19.20
N LEU A 399 4.53 -0.68 19.88
CA LEU A 399 4.18 -0.52 21.28
C LEU A 399 5.41 -0.71 22.19
N VAL A 400 6.18 -1.78 21.96
CA VAL A 400 7.41 -2.06 22.71
C VAL A 400 8.43 -0.94 22.49
N ASN A 401 8.53 -0.44 21.26
CA ASN A 401 9.46 0.64 20.95
C ASN A 401 9.12 1.91 21.73
N GLU A 402 7.87 2.38 21.67
CA GLU A 402 7.47 3.62 22.35
C GLU A 402 7.53 3.50 23.89
N TYR A 403 7.03 2.41 24.45
CA TYR A 403 6.85 2.31 25.91
C TYR A 403 8.03 1.68 26.66
N ILE A 404 8.91 0.93 25.98
CA ILE A 404 10.00 0.20 26.62
C ILE A 404 11.36 0.64 26.08
N LEU A 405 11.56 0.65 24.75
CA LEU A 405 12.88 0.91 24.15
C LEU A 405 13.21 2.41 24.05
N SER A 406 12.20 3.25 23.87
CA SER A 406 12.32 4.71 23.70
C SER A 406 11.55 5.46 24.79
N SER A 407 11.43 4.86 25.98
CA SER A 407 10.67 5.41 27.10
C SER A 407 11.18 6.81 27.45
N GLY A 408 10.30 7.81 27.45
CA GLY A 408 10.65 9.20 27.78
C GLY A 408 10.97 10.08 26.57
N VAL A 409 11.42 9.52 25.44
CA VAL A 409 11.73 10.28 24.21
C VAL A 409 10.53 11.12 23.75
N SER A 410 9.34 10.52 23.72
CA SER A 410 8.12 11.23 23.28
C SER A 410 7.63 12.28 24.28
N ALA A 411 7.88 12.07 25.58
CA ALA A 411 7.57 13.04 26.62
C ALA A 411 8.51 14.25 26.53
N GLU A 412 9.82 14.04 26.45
CA GLU A 412 10.82 15.10 26.26
C GLU A 412 10.61 15.88 24.96
N ARG A 413 10.25 15.19 23.86
CA ARG A 413 9.89 15.88 22.61
C ARG A 413 8.69 16.81 22.81
N SER A 414 7.72 16.41 23.62
CA SER A 414 6.54 17.22 23.92
C SER A 414 6.89 18.40 24.83
N GLU A 415 7.79 18.21 25.79
CA GLU A 415 8.36 19.28 26.62
C GLU A 415 9.14 20.30 25.77
N ALA A 416 10.01 19.83 24.88
CA ALA A 416 10.72 20.67 23.92
C ALA A 416 9.76 21.44 23.01
N ALA A 417 8.69 20.79 22.53
CA ALA A 417 7.67 21.42 21.72
C ALA A 417 6.95 22.55 22.45
N GLN A 418 6.60 22.33 23.72
CA GLN A 418 5.97 23.35 24.56
C GLN A 418 6.92 24.53 24.82
N TYR A 419 8.18 24.25 25.17
CA TYR A 419 9.20 25.27 25.35
C TYR A 419 9.36 26.15 24.10
N ILE A 420 9.46 25.51 22.92
CA ILE A 420 9.55 26.21 21.64
C ILE A 420 8.31 27.08 21.45
N LYS A 421 7.10 26.54 21.64
CA LYS A 421 5.85 27.27 21.47
C LYS A 421 5.79 28.54 22.32
N GLU A 422 6.24 28.47 23.57
CA GLU A 422 6.27 29.59 24.51
C GLU A 422 7.31 30.66 24.16
N LYS A 423 8.43 30.28 23.52
CA LYS A 423 9.56 31.18 23.20
C LYS A 423 9.61 31.66 21.75
N THR A 424 8.65 31.27 20.93
CA THR A 424 8.59 31.59 19.49
C THR A 424 7.25 32.19 19.09
N LYS A 425 7.22 32.89 17.95
CA LYS A 425 6.02 33.43 17.31
C LYS A 425 5.56 32.51 16.18
N ASP A 426 4.32 32.66 15.72
CA ASP A 426 3.74 31.77 14.70
C ASP A 426 4.46 31.78 13.35
N GLY A 427 5.16 32.86 13.00
CA GLY A 427 5.99 32.96 11.80
C GLY A 427 7.41 32.40 11.95
N ASP A 428 7.83 32.04 13.17
CA ASP A 428 9.16 31.48 13.39
C ASP A 428 9.20 30.02 12.90
N THR A 429 10.25 29.66 12.16
CA THR A 429 10.48 28.30 11.71
C THR A 429 11.44 27.56 12.64
N ILE A 430 11.28 26.24 12.70
CA ILE A 430 12.13 25.35 13.50
C ILE A 430 12.60 24.17 12.66
N TYR A 431 13.53 23.38 13.21
CA TYR A 431 13.91 22.12 12.61
C TYR A 431 14.11 21.01 13.64
N ALA A 432 13.71 19.79 13.29
CA ALA A 432 13.88 18.58 14.09
C ALA A 432 14.89 17.65 13.42
N TRP A 433 16.09 17.53 14.00
CA TRP A 433 17.03 16.47 13.68
C TRP A 433 16.69 15.21 14.48
N ASP A 434 15.59 14.56 14.09
CA ASP A 434 14.94 13.49 14.84
C ASP A 434 14.37 12.41 13.90
N ASN A 435 13.93 11.28 14.45
CA ASN A 435 13.24 10.20 13.72
C ASN A 435 11.70 10.39 13.65
N SER A 436 11.19 11.58 14.01
CA SER A 436 9.77 11.92 13.99
C SER A 436 9.58 13.40 13.61
N ALA A 437 8.53 13.69 12.85
CA ALA A 437 8.11 15.05 12.53
C ALA A 437 7.06 15.61 13.52
N SER A 438 6.80 14.92 14.64
CA SER A 438 5.77 15.33 15.61
C SER A 438 6.08 16.65 16.33
N LEU A 439 7.35 17.06 16.41
CA LEU A 439 7.77 18.33 17.03
C LEU A 439 7.03 19.54 16.44
N TYR A 440 6.92 19.59 15.11
CA TYR A 440 6.36 20.73 14.39
C TYR A 440 4.88 20.96 14.75
N GLN A 441 4.08 19.90 14.73
CA GLN A 441 2.66 19.99 15.09
C GLN A 441 2.46 20.28 16.57
N LYS A 442 3.24 19.63 17.45
CA LYS A 442 3.14 19.83 18.91
C LYS A 442 3.51 21.27 19.31
N SER A 443 4.51 21.85 18.65
CA SER A 443 4.93 23.23 18.90
C SER A 443 4.07 24.26 18.16
N GLY A 444 3.34 23.85 17.12
CA GLY A 444 2.60 24.75 16.24
C GLY A 444 3.54 25.62 15.40
N ARG A 445 4.70 25.09 14.99
CA ARG A 445 5.69 25.80 14.18
C ARG A 445 6.00 25.04 12.89
N LEU A 446 6.19 25.79 11.82
CA LEU A 446 6.52 25.24 10.51
C LEU A 446 7.98 24.81 10.46
N SER A 447 8.26 23.77 9.68
CA SER A 447 9.63 23.38 9.37
C SER A 447 10.31 24.44 8.52
N ALA A 448 11.58 24.71 8.80
CA ALA A 448 12.41 25.60 8.01
C ALA A 448 12.81 25.00 6.65
N VAL A 449 12.78 23.66 6.53
CA VAL A 449 13.17 22.93 5.32
C VAL A 449 12.09 21.90 4.96
N SER A 450 11.95 21.59 3.66
CA SER A 450 10.93 20.67 3.16
C SER A 450 11.15 19.20 3.54
N LEU A 451 12.42 18.80 3.71
CA LEU A 451 12.81 17.51 4.27
C LEU A 451 12.73 17.59 5.79
N LEU A 452 11.72 16.96 6.38
CA LEU A 452 11.32 17.18 7.77
C LEU A 452 12.18 16.43 8.81
N SER A 453 12.91 15.42 8.35
CA SER A 453 13.73 14.56 9.20
C SER A 453 14.97 14.09 8.43
N PRO A 454 16.10 13.85 9.11
CA PRO A 454 17.32 13.32 8.49
C PRO A 454 17.26 11.82 8.15
N THR A 455 16.18 11.11 8.49
CA THR A 455 16.09 9.63 8.37
C THR A 455 15.07 9.15 7.34
N LEU A 456 14.33 10.04 6.68
CA LEU A 456 13.38 9.71 5.62
C LEU A 456 13.64 10.59 4.40
N TYR A 457 13.65 10.00 3.21
CA TYR A 457 13.94 10.69 1.95
C TYR A 457 15.36 11.25 1.80
N VAL A 458 16.27 10.97 2.73
CA VAL A 458 17.67 11.43 2.70
C VAL A 458 18.61 10.36 2.10
N GLY A 459 18.03 9.43 1.32
CA GLY A 459 18.76 8.36 0.63
C GLY A 459 19.74 8.90 -0.41
N THR A 460 19.33 9.88 -1.22
CA THR A 460 20.12 10.44 -2.33
C THR A 460 21.09 11.54 -1.90
N ALA A 461 22.22 11.69 -2.61
CA ALA A 461 23.16 12.80 -2.38
C ALA A 461 22.51 14.18 -2.56
N GLU A 462 21.62 14.33 -3.55
CA GLU A 462 20.88 15.56 -3.80
C GLU A 462 20.04 15.98 -2.58
N ASN A 463 19.21 15.09 -2.04
CA ASN A 463 18.40 15.39 -0.85
C ASN A 463 19.26 15.68 0.40
N ARG A 464 20.43 15.05 0.55
CA ARG A 464 21.36 15.37 1.65
C ARG A 464 21.90 16.80 1.53
N LEU A 465 22.36 17.17 0.34
CA LEU A 465 22.84 18.52 0.05
C LEU A 465 21.71 19.54 0.16
N GLY A 466 20.53 19.22 -0.34
CA GLY A 466 19.33 20.05 -0.24
C GLY A 466 18.93 20.32 1.21
N LEU A 467 18.97 19.30 2.07
CA LEU A 467 18.72 19.47 3.51
C LEU A 467 19.76 20.39 4.16
N GLN A 468 21.04 20.15 3.89
CA GLN A 468 22.14 20.95 4.44
C GLN A 468 22.04 22.41 4.02
N ASN A 469 21.96 22.67 2.71
CA ASN A 469 21.86 24.02 2.16
C ASN A 469 20.57 24.71 2.65
N GLY A 470 19.48 23.95 2.76
CA GLY A 470 18.22 24.43 3.31
C GLY A 470 18.39 24.96 4.74
N LEU A 471 19.06 24.21 5.62
CA LEU A 471 19.31 24.63 7.00
C LEU A 471 20.25 25.83 7.10
N GLU A 472 21.30 25.88 6.27
CA GLU A 472 22.24 27.00 6.24
C GLU A 472 21.58 28.30 5.81
N ASN A 473 20.70 28.23 4.80
CA ASN A 473 20.02 29.39 4.24
C ASN A 473 18.82 29.86 5.09
N SER A 474 18.03 28.92 5.60
CA SER A 474 16.79 29.25 6.33
C SER A 474 17.04 29.67 7.78
N GLN A 475 18.12 29.20 8.40
CA GLN A 475 18.51 29.49 9.78
C GLN A 475 17.32 29.42 10.76
N PRO A 476 16.71 28.24 10.96
CA PRO A 476 15.60 28.07 11.89
C PRO A 476 15.93 28.65 13.26
N LYS A 477 14.93 29.19 13.95
CA LYS A 477 15.14 29.78 15.28
C LYS A 477 15.59 28.77 16.31
N TYR A 478 15.06 27.54 16.21
CA TYR A 478 15.45 26.40 17.04
C TYR A 478 15.73 25.16 16.20
N ILE A 479 16.75 24.41 16.60
CA ILE A 479 17.06 23.07 16.11
C ILE A 479 17.03 22.10 17.29
N LEU A 480 16.09 21.14 17.27
CA LEU A 480 16.07 20.04 18.24
C LEU A 480 16.86 18.86 17.67
N VAL A 481 17.86 18.37 18.39
CA VAL A 481 18.70 17.24 17.97
C VAL A 481 18.48 16.04 18.86
N ASN A 482 18.10 14.92 18.28
CA ASN A 482 18.04 13.62 18.96
C ASN A 482 19.46 13.03 19.08
N ASN A 483 19.85 12.64 20.30
CA ASN A 483 21.17 12.09 20.60
C ASN A 483 21.46 10.75 19.87
N ASP A 484 20.42 9.98 19.56
CA ASP A 484 20.53 8.67 18.89
C ASP A 484 20.61 8.78 17.36
N VAL A 485 20.35 9.97 16.80
CA VAL A 485 20.36 10.20 15.35
C VAL A 485 21.68 10.86 14.95
N LYS A 486 22.48 10.14 14.17
CA LYS A 486 23.78 10.63 13.70
C LYS A 486 23.65 11.95 12.94
N LEU A 487 24.35 12.98 13.40
CA LEU A 487 24.49 14.27 12.70
C LEU A 487 25.42 14.14 11.49
N LEU A 488 25.08 14.84 10.40
CA LEU A 488 26.02 15.09 9.30
C LEU A 488 27.14 16.02 9.80
N SER A 489 28.37 15.81 9.30
CA SER A 489 29.55 16.61 9.69
C SER A 489 29.30 18.10 9.55
N ASP A 490 28.68 18.49 8.44
CA ASP A 490 28.51 19.88 8.05
C ASP A 490 27.40 20.54 8.86
N VAL A 491 26.34 19.78 9.18
CA VAL A 491 25.27 20.24 10.08
C VAL A 491 25.80 20.40 11.51
N LYS A 492 26.70 19.51 11.95
CA LYS A 492 27.38 19.67 13.25
C LYS A 492 28.23 20.94 13.29
N GLN A 493 28.90 21.28 12.18
CA GLN A 493 29.66 22.52 12.04
C GLN A 493 28.74 23.76 12.00
N LEU A 494 27.60 23.67 11.31
CA LEU A 494 26.59 24.72 11.26
C LEU A 494 26.05 25.03 12.67
N ILE A 495 25.69 24.00 13.44
CA ILE A 495 25.17 24.13 14.80
C ILE A 495 26.24 24.77 15.70
N SER A 496 27.48 24.29 15.69
CA SER A 496 28.54 24.83 16.57
C SER A 496 28.87 26.30 16.25
N LYS A 497 28.87 26.67 14.97
CA LYS A 497 29.18 28.02 14.51
C LYS A 497 28.04 29.00 14.81
N ASN A 498 26.80 28.64 14.50
CA ASN A 498 25.69 29.60 14.45
C ASN A 498 24.66 29.46 15.59
N TYR A 499 24.74 28.41 16.41
CA TYR A 499 23.73 28.14 17.45
C TYR A 499 24.36 27.99 18.84
N LYS A 500 23.59 28.35 19.87
CA LYS A 500 23.91 28.11 21.30
C LYS A 500 22.94 27.07 21.85
N GLU A 501 23.42 26.21 22.74
CA GLU A 501 22.55 25.28 23.45
C GLU A 501 21.62 26.05 24.39
N SER A 502 20.35 25.66 24.41
CA SER A 502 19.29 26.25 25.25
C SER A 502 19.44 25.83 26.70
N ASP A 503 18.78 26.55 27.60
CA ASP A 503 18.73 26.22 29.03
C ASP A 503 17.88 24.98 29.33
N LEU A 504 17.09 24.50 28.37
CA LEU A 504 16.25 23.32 28.49
C LEU A 504 17.11 22.05 28.50
N LYS A 505 17.17 21.38 29.65
CA LYS A 505 17.89 20.11 29.83
C LYS A 505 16.97 18.93 29.51
N LEU A 506 17.37 18.11 28.55
CA LEU A 506 16.69 16.91 28.10
C LEU A 506 17.73 15.77 28.04
N ASP A 507 17.33 14.54 28.34
CA ASP A 507 18.27 13.41 28.36
C ASP A 507 18.48 12.83 26.95
N HIS A 508 17.42 12.80 26.14
CA HIS A 508 17.42 12.23 24.79
C HIS A 508 17.66 13.27 23.70
N PHE A 509 17.48 14.55 24.02
CA PHE A 509 17.59 15.64 23.06
C PHE A 509 18.53 16.75 23.51
N LYS A 510 18.97 17.54 22.53
CA LYS A 510 19.59 18.85 22.75
C LYS A 510 18.87 19.89 21.94
N LEU A 511 18.47 20.97 22.59
CA LEU A 511 17.81 22.09 21.92
C LEU A 511 18.82 23.21 21.67
N TYR A 512 18.96 23.61 20.41
CA TYR A 512 19.86 24.67 19.99
C TYR A 512 19.06 25.89 19.51
N GLN A 513 19.45 27.09 19.94
CA GLN A 513 18.87 28.37 19.56
C GLN A 513 19.84 29.16 18.68
N LEU A 514 19.32 29.81 17.63
CA LEU A 514 20.10 30.68 16.76
C LEU A 514 20.75 31.83 17.57
N LYS A 515 22.03 32.12 17.29
CA LYS A 515 22.88 33.07 18.04
C LYS A 515 22.49 34.53 17.95
#